data_AF-A0A0E3MV04-F1
#
_entry.id   AF-A0A0E3MV04-F1
#
_cell.length_a   1.000
_cell.length_b   1.000
_cell.length_c   1.000
_cell.angle_alpha   90.00
_cell.angle_beta   90.00
_cell.angle_gamma   90.00
#
_symmetry.space_group_name_H-M   'P 1'
#
loop_
_entity.id
_entity.type
_entity.pdbx_description
1 polymer ?
#
loop_
_entity_poly.entity_id
_entity_poly.type
_entity_poly.pdbx_seq_one_letter_code
_entity_poly.pdbx_strand_id
1 'polypeptide(L)' 'MKTIIFISMAVAILLWFLSTLRQKPSPKKGCVDAIIPAYNEGPCLEQSLENLLRNNYFNKVICVNDGSTDNTS' A
#
# COMPACT_ATOMS: atom_id res chain seq x y z
N MET A 1 42.51 -10.96 -13.02
CA MET A 1 41.30 -11.53 -13.65
C MET A 1 40.13 -11.69 -12.68
N LYS A 2 40.29 -12.41 -11.55
CA LYS A 2 39.21 -12.62 -10.55
C LYS A 2 38.63 -11.32 -9.95
N THR A 3 39.48 -10.33 -9.63
CA THR A 3 39.05 -9.02 -9.10
C THR A 3 38.25 -8.19 -10.10
N ILE A 4 38.63 -8.22 -11.38
CA ILE A 4 37.92 -7.50 -12.45
C ILE A 4 36.53 -8.10 -12.65
N ILE A 5 36.41 -9.43 -12.63
CA ILE A 5 35.12 -10.14 -12.69
C ILE A 5 34.24 -9.73 -11.50
N PHE A 6 34.77 -9.74 -10.28
CA PHE A 6 34.02 -9.34 -9.08
C PHE A 6 33.53 -7.90 -9.14
N ILE A 7 34.39 -6.95 -9.54
CA ILE A 7 34.02 -5.54 -9.69
C ILE A 7 32.93 -5.37 -10.76
N SER A 8 33.05 -6.05 -11.91
CA SER A 8 32.05 -5.99 -12.96
C SER A 8 30.68 -6.51 -12.51
N MET A 9 30.67 -7.58 -11.71
CA MET A 9 29.45 -8.14 -11.14
C MET A 9 28.81 -7.19 -10.13
N ALA A 10 29.62 -6.58 -9.26
CA ALA A 10 29.13 -5.59 -8.28
C ALA A 10 28.53 -4.35 -8.97
N VAL A 11 29.17 -3.85 -10.04
CA VAL A 11 28.66 -2.74 -10.84
C VAL A 11 27.34 -3.13 -11.53
N ALA A 12 27.23 -4.33 -12.10
CA ALA A 12 25.99 -4.80 -12.72
C ALA A 12 24.84 -4.89 -11.71
N ILE A 13 25.09 -5.42 -10.51
CA ILE A 13 24.11 -5.47 -9.42
C ILE A 13 23.71 -4.07 -8.96
N LEU A 14 24.68 -3.15 -8.83
CA LEU A 14 24.41 -1.77 -8.44
C LEU A 14 23.56 -1.04 -9.49
N LEU A 15 23.88 -1.20 -10.78
CA LEU A 15 23.09 -0.61 -11.87
C LEU A 15 21.68 -1.17 -11.92
N TRP A 16 21.52 -2.49 -11.73
CA TRP A 16 20.21 -3.12 -11.61
C TRP A 16 19.44 -2.56 -10.40
N PHE A 17 20.07 -2.45 -9.24
CA PHE A 17 19.46 -1.87 -8.03
C PHE A 17 19.04 -0.41 -8.25
N LEU A 18 19.91 0.42 -8.83
CA LEU A 18 19.56 1.81 -9.16
C LEU A 18 18.39 1.89 -10.17
N SER A 19 18.25 0.89 -11.05
CA SER A 19 17.13 0.82 -11.98
C SER A 19 15.81 0.44 -11.29
N THR A 20 15.84 -0.36 -10.22
CA THR A 20 14.64 -0.76 -9.47
C THR A 20 14.12 0.37 -8.58
N LEU A 21 14.98 1.32 -8.18
CA LEU A 21 14.57 2.55 -7.48
C LEU A 21 13.67 3.47 -8.33
N ARG A 22 13.59 3.27 -9.64
CA ARG A 22 12.78 4.09 -10.57
C ARG A 22 11.39 3.53 -10.88
N GLN A 23 10.90 2.54 -10.12
CA GLN A 23 9.54 2.04 -10.35
C GLN A 23 8.52 3.17 -10.13
N LYS A 24 7.78 3.50 -11.19
CA LYS A 24 6.71 4.48 -11.13
C LYS A 24 5.50 3.87 -10.41
N PRO A 25 4.75 4.65 -9.64
CA PRO A 25 3.48 4.19 -9.06
C PRO A 25 2.54 3.67 -10.16
N SER A 26 1.67 2.72 -9.80
CA SER A 26 0.67 2.18 -10.72
C SER A 26 -0.21 3.30 -11.28
N PRO A 27 -0.42 3.39 -12.61
CA PRO A 27 -1.31 4.39 -13.18
C PRO A 27 -2.80 4.08 -12.94
N LYS A 28 -3.12 2.86 -12.50
CA LYS A 28 -4.49 2.39 -12.26
C LYS A 28 -5.05 2.94 -10.95
N LYS A 29 -5.62 4.14 -11.01
CA LYS A 29 -6.37 4.79 -9.93
C LYS A 29 -7.80 4.27 -9.87
N GLY A 30 -8.44 4.34 -8.69
CA GLY A 30 -9.82 3.90 -8.50
C GLY A 30 -10.07 2.45 -8.97
N CYS A 31 -9.08 1.57 -8.82
CA CYS A 31 -9.17 0.17 -9.28
C CYS A 31 -9.21 -0.82 -8.11
N VAL A 32 -9.23 -0.31 -6.87
CA VAL A 32 -9.24 -1.11 -5.64
C VAL A 32 -10.54 -0.83 -4.90
N ASP A 33 -11.29 -1.88 -4.59
CA ASP A 33 -12.39 -1.80 -3.62
C ASP A 33 -11.86 -2.37 -2.29
N ALA A 34 -12.00 -1.62 -1.19
CA ALA A 34 -11.60 -2.04 0.15
C ALA A 34 -12.79 -2.61 0.93
N ILE A 35 -12.59 -3.74 1.61
CA ILE A 35 -13.55 -4.31 2.56
C ILE A 35 -12.87 -4.28 3.94
N ILE A 36 -13.51 -3.64 4.91
CA ILE A 36 -12.95 -3.41 6.24
C ILE A 36 -13.91 -4.01 7.27
N PRO A 37 -13.54 -5.10 7.96
CA PRO A 37 -14.25 -5.50 9.16
C PRO A 37 -13.97 -4.48 10.28
N ALA A 38 -14.99 -4.07 11.01
CA ALA A 38 -14.89 -3.14 12.11
C ALA A 38 -15.61 -3.73 13.34
N TYR A 39 -14.84 -4.00 14.40
CA TYR A 39 -15.35 -4.46 15.69
C TYR A 39 -14.81 -3.55 16.79
N ASN A 40 -15.69 -2.75 17.39
CA ASN A 40 -15.34 -1.77 18.42
C ASN A 40 -14.29 -0.74 17.97
N GLU A 41 -14.39 -0.28 16.72
CA GLU A 41 -13.49 0.69 16.10
C GLU A 41 -13.97 2.14 16.22
N GLY A 42 -15.02 2.42 17.01
CA GLY A 42 -15.59 3.76 17.18
C GLY A 42 -14.55 4.88 17.37
N PRO A 43 -13.48 4.72 18.17
CA PRO A 43 -12.46 5.74 18.35
C PRO A 43 -11.65 6.11 17.09
N CYS A 44 -11.57 5.23 16.09
CA CYS A 44 -10.70 5.41 14.93
C CYS A 44 -11.38 5.24 13.56
N LEU A 45 -12.64 4.79 13.54
CA LEU A 45 -13.36 4.44 12.33
C LEU A 45 -13.45 5.63 11.36
N GLU A 46 -13.85 6.81 11.85
CA GLU A 46 -13.99 8.01 11.04
C GLU A 46 -12.66 8.39 10.36
N GLN A 47 -11.59 8.50 11.15
CA GLN A 47 -10.26 8.83 10.64
C GLN A 47 -9.77 7.79 9.62
N SER A 48 -10.03 6.51 9.88
CA SER A 48 -9.63 5.41 8.97
C SER A 48 -10.36 5.50 7.64
N LEU A 49 -11.67 5.72 7.66
CA LEU A 49 -12.48 5.91 6.46
C LEU A 49 -12.06 7.16 5.68
N GLU A 50 -11.82 8.28 6.37
CA GLU A 50 -11.36 9.51 5.73
C GLU A 50 -10.00 9.32 5.03
N ASN A 51 -9.05 8.65 5.68
CA ASN A 51 -7.75 8.34 5.09
C ASN A 51 -7.86 7.46 3.84
N LEU A 52 -8.75 6.47 3.85
CA LEU A 52 -8.95 5.58 2.71
C LEU A 52 -9.65 6.28 1.56
N LEU A 53 -10.67 7.10 1.84
CA LEU A 53 -11.39 7.86 0.82
C LEU A 53 -10.53 8.96 0.18
N ARG A 54 -9.55 9.51 0.89
CA ARG A 54 -8.57 10.46 0.33
C ARG A 54 -7.54 9.80 -0.58
N ASN A 55 -7.40 8.46 -0.54
CA ASN A 55 -6.42 7.74 -1.34
C ASN A 55 -7.01 7.40 -2.72
N ASN A 56 -6.39 7.99 -3.77
CA ASN A 56 -6.82 7.88 -5.17
C ASN A 56 -6.79 6.46 -5.77
N TYR A 57 -6.26 5.45 -5.08
CA TYR A 57 -6.29 4.07 -5.54
C TYR A 57 -7.63 3.38 -5.24
N PHE A 58 -8.33 3.82 -4.19
CA PHE A 58 -9.62 3.25 -3.81
C PHE A 58 -10.75 3.85 -4.63
N ASN A 59 -11.70 2.98 -5.00
CA ASN A 59 -12.94 3.36 -5.68
C ASN A 59 -14.13 3.23 -4.73
N LYS A 60 -14.18 2.13 -3.97
CA LYS A 60 -15.17 1.93 -2.91
C LYS A 60 -14.49 1.46 -1.63
N VAL A 61 -15.06 1.88 -0.51
CA VAL A 61 -14.72 1.40 0.83
C VAL A 61 -15.99 0.85 1.45
N ILE A 62 -15.98 -0.43 1.80
CA ILE A 62 -17.11 -1.17 2.38
C ILE A 62 -16.73 -1.51 3.81
N CYS A 63 -17.28 -0.76 4.77
CA CYS A 63 -17.13 -1.05 6.18
C CYS A 63 -18.19 -2.06 6.62
N VAL A 64 -17.76 -3.16 7.22
CA VAL A 64 -18.62 -4.23 7.73
C VAL A 64 -18.51 -4.22 9.25
N ASN A 65 -19.58 -3.79 9.92
CA ASN A 65 -19.65 -3.90 11.38
C ASN A 65 -19.78 -5.38 11.77
N ASP A 66 -18.80 -5.90 12.49
CA ASP A 66 -18.69 -7.31 12.88
C ASP A 66 -19.28 -7.57 14.28
N GLY A 67 -20.44 -6.96 14.57
CA GLY A 67 -21.14 -7.15 15.84
C GLY A 67 -20.63 -6.28 16.99
N SER A 68 -20.19 -5.06 16.69
CA SER A 68 -19.67 -4.11 17.69
C SER A 68 -20.68 -3.79 18.79
N THR A 69 -20.19 -3.57 19.99
CA THR A 69 -20.97 -3.16 21.17
C THR A 69 -20.78 -1.69 21.54
N ASP A 70 -19.94 -0.98 20.79
CA ASP A 70 -19.67 0.45 20.95
C ASP A 70 -20.30 1.28 19.81
N ASN A 71 -19.83 2.52 19.63
CA ASN A 71 -20.32 3.46 18.61
C ASN A 71 -19.67 3.26 17.22
N THR A 72 -19.40 2.02 16.79
CA THR A 72 -18.90 1.71 15.44
C THR A 72 -20.04 1.78 14.39
N SER A 73 -20.61 2.96 14.14
CA SER A 73 -21.73 3.18 13.21
C SER A 73 -21.78 4.57 12.60
#